data_AF-A0A3E2HDM2-F1
#
_entry.id   AF-A0A3E2HDM2-F1
#
_cell.length_a   1.000
_cell.length_b   1.000
_cell.length_c   1.000
_cell.angle_alpha   90.00
_cell.angle_beta   90.00
_cell.angle_gamma   90.00
#
_symmetry.space_group_name_H-M   'P 1'
#
loop_
_entity.id
_entity.type
_entity.pdbx_description
1 polymer ?
#
loop_
_entity_poly.entity_id
_entity_poly.type
_entity_poly.pdbx_seq_one_letter_code
_entity_poly.pdbx_strand_id
1 'polypeptide(L)'
;MSSSNQKSRQPSHRRTSSSKSARSSASSTSFLFTVNELVTNDDPEVPGSVQQNLDDYGRWRPPQVVQGFHPQIPGHVYRWRNGDISLANSYQWVTYSAGDPPYANGGIFRAQGQQPEYYRAVTMFYCNQFDHFFATPGDATVRDRESSTENDWHPIVFDNTQQNISYVDLGGGDDHLSVRRANWIDEVVPKAYRCVEDNAPEGGGLAGRLPLLVALVAFSCRGANALRQVLIEDRAWRQYRWHRHRRPTGRQHKRGMVVTVFLDPDNEASTRQTLYELEYGEPLIQ
;
A
#
# COMPACT_ATOMS: atom_id res chain seq x y z
N MET A 1 67.65 -33.87 -41.06
CA MET A 1 66.62 -33.72 -40.01
C MET A 1 66.57 -32.26 -39.60
N SER A 2 65.48 -31.55 -39.92
CA SER A 2 65.01 -30.33 -39.25
C SER A 2 63.75 -29.86 -39.98
N SER A 3 62.60 -30.28 -39.46
CA SER A 3 61.28 -29.94 -40.00
C SER A 3 60.74 -28.69 -39.33
N SER A 4 60.14 -27.85 -40.19
CA SER A 4 59.41 -26.62 -39.94
C SER A 4 58.20 -26.77 -39.01
N ASN A 5 58.02 -25.80 -38.10
CA ASN A 5 56.95 -25.76 -37.11
C ASN A 5 55.83 -24.78 -37.56
N GLN A 6 54.65 -25.30 -37.92
CA GLN A 6 53.43 -24.52 -38.21
C GLN A 6 52.61 -24.34 -36.92
N LYS A 7 52.33 -23.08 -36.55
CA LYS A 7 51.36 -22.71 -35.51
C LYS A 7 49.95 -22.72 -36.09
N SER A 8 49.07 -23.59 -35.58
CA SER A 8 47.62 -23.47 -35.80
C SER A 8 46.98 -22.58 -34.71
N ARG A 9 46.10 -21.67 -35.12
CA ARG A 9 45.26 -20.83 -34.26
C ARG A 9 43.86 -21.46 -34.23
N GLN A 10 43.37 -21.82 -33.05
CA GLN A 10 41.96 -22.17 -32.83
C GLN A 10 41.10 -20.91 -32.60
N PRO A 11 39.86 -20.86 -33.11
CA PRO A 11 38.92 -19.79 -32.81
C PRO A 11 38.11 -20.09 -31.53
N SER A 12 38.06 -19.09 -30.66
CA SER A 12 37.28 -19.03 -29.43
C SER A 12 35.78 -18.91 -29.73
N HIS A 13 34.99 -19.88 -29.27
CA HIS A 13 33.54 -19.75 -29.17
C HIS A 13 33.18 -18.95 -27.91
N ARG A 14 32.62 -17.75 -28.10
CA ARG A 14 31.97 -16.98 -27.03
C ARG A 14 30.52 -16.71 -27.44
N ARG A 15 29.64 -17.67 -27.13
CA ARG A 15 28.17 -17.47 -27.17
C ARG A 15 27.74 -16.97 -25.80
N THR A 16 27.58 -15.66 -25.68
CA THR A 16 26.86 -15.05 -24.55
C THR A 16 25.37 -15.31 -24.74
N SER A 17 24.83 -16.27 -24.00
CA SER A 17 23.39 -16.46 -23.84
C SER A 17 22.87 -15.42 -22.86
N SER A 18 22.34 -14.30 -23.38
CA SER A 18 21.50 -13.40 -22.60
C SER A 18 20.12 -14.04 -22.44
N SER A 19 19.93 -14.82 -21.38
CA SER A 19 18.62 -15.27 -20.94
C SER A 19 17.89 -14.07 -20.31
N LYS A 20 17.31 -13.22 -21.16
CA LYS A 20 16.16 -12.41 -20.74
C LYS A 20 15.04 -13.40 -20.47
N SER A 21 14.85 -13.74 -19.19
CA SER A 21 13.64 -14.40 -18.70
C SER A 21 12.47 -13.50 -19.05
N ALA A 22 11.84 -13.76 -20.19
CA ALA A 22 10.53 -13.22 -20.50
C ALA A 22 9.58 -13.89 -19.51
N ARG A 23 9.12 -13.13 -18.50
CA ARG A 23 7.98 -13.52 -17.67
C ARG A 23 6.85 -13.85 -18.63
N SER A 24 6.58 -15.16 -18.78
CA SER A 24 5.57 -15.72 -19.67
C SER A 24 4.22 -15.13 -19.32
N SER A 25 3.52 -14.60 -20.34
CA SER A 25 2.07 -14.38 -20.53
C SER A 25 1.10 -14.67 -19.37
N ALA A 26 1.42 -14.28 -18.14
CA ALA A 26 0.46 -14.23 -17.06
C ALA A 26 -0.55 -13.14 -17.43
N SER A 27 -1.82 -13.50 -17.38
CA SER A 27 -2.92 -12.54 -17.47
C SER A 27 -2.56 -11.31 -16.62
N SER A 28 -2.51 -10.14 -17.23
CA SER A 28 -2.05 -8.93 -16.55
C SER A 28 -3.07 -8.57 -15.46
N THR A 29 -2.81 -8.91 -14.20
CA THR A 29 -3.69 -8.55 -13.08
C THR A 29 -3.83 -7.04 -12.98
N SER A 30 -5.04 -6.56 -12.68
CA SER A 30 -5.31 -5.16 -12.35
C SER A 30 -6.33 -5.06 -11.24
N PHE A 31 -6.36 -3.90 -10.57
CA PHE A 31 -7.37 -3.56 -9.58
C PHE A 31 -7.59 -2.05 -9.59
N LEU A 32 -8.75 -1.62 -9.09
CA LEU A 32 -9.05 -0.21 -8.86
C LEU A 32 -8.82 0.11 -7.39
N PHE A 33 -8.40 1.33 -7.08
CA PHE A 33 -8.29 1.76 -5.70
C PHE A 33 -8.58 3.26 -5.53
N THR A 34 -8.92 3.61 -4.30
CA THR A 34 -9.15 4.98 -3.84
C THR A 34 -8.39 5.24 -2.56
N VAL A 35 -8.02 6.50 -2.34
CA VAL A 35 -7.41 6.98 -1.10
C VAL A 35 -8.15 8.22 -0.70
N ASN A 36 -8.98 8.13 0.34
CA ASN A 36 -9.76 9.24 0.86
C ASN A 36 -9.15 9.71 2.18
N GLU A 37 -8.98 11.01 2.36
CA GLU A 37 -8.51 11.53 3.65
C GLU A 37 -9.62 11.36 4.69
N LEU A 38 -9.22 11.01 5.92
CA LEU A 38 -10.11 10.82 7.04
C LEU A 38 -9.74 11.77 8.16
N VAL A 39 -10.63 12.74 8.40
CA VAL A 39 -10.46 13.74 9.45
C VAL A 39 -11.17 13.24 10.72
N THR A 40 -10.54 13.45 11.88
CA THR A 40 -11.09 13.06 13.17
C THR A 40 -11.89 14.20 13.80
N ASN A 41 -12.92 13.83 14.54
CA ASN A 41 -13.80 14.72 15.30
C ASN A 41 -13.49 14.61 16.80
N ASP A 42 -12.22 14.79 17.17
CA ASP A 42 -11.70 14.62 18.54
C ASP A 42 -10.96 15.89 19.03
N ASP A 43 -11.35 17.06 18.53
CA ASP A 43 -10.79 18.33 18.96
C ASP A 43 -11.53 18.83 20.23
N PRO A 44 -10.87 18.90 21.40
CA PRO A 44 -11.53 19.33 22.64
C PRO A 44 -11.99 20.80 22.59
N GLU A 45 -11.49 21.61 21.65
CA GLU A 45 -11.90 23.00 21.46
C GLU A 45 -13.18 23.14 20.62
N VAL A 46 -13.62 22.07 19.95
CA VAL A 46 -14.79 22.07 19.05
C VAL A 46 -16.01 21.45 19.76
N PRO A 47 -17.11 22.21 19.95
CA PRO A 47 -18.33 21.67 20.54
C PRO A 47 -18.90 20.50 19.72
N GLY A 48 -19.17 19.38 20.39
CA GLY A 48 -19.70 18.16 19.76
C GLY A 48 -18.63 17.15 19.30
N SER A 49 -17.34 17.46 19.49
CA SER A 49 -16.28 16.46 19.31
C SER A 49 -16.32 15.39 20.40
N VAL A 50 -15.87 14.19 20.02
CA VAL A 50 -15.69 13.08 20.97
C VAL A 50 -14.45 13.30 21.81
N GLN A 51 -14.37 12.62 22.95
CA GLN A 51 -13.17 12.65 23.78
C GLN A 51 -11.97 12.06 23.02
N GLN A 52 -10.82 12.72 23.14
CA GLN A 52 -9.57 12.19 22.60
C GLN A 52 -9.24 10.82 23.19
N ASN A 53 -8.85 9.90 22.33
CA ASN A 53 -8.30 8.63 22.74
C ASN A 53 -6.79 8.80 22.96
N LEU A 54 -6.38 8.79 24.23
CA LEU A 54 -4.99 8.92 24.65
C LEU A 54 -4.57 7.62 25.35
N ASP A 55 -3.33 7.18 25.11
CA ASP A 55 -2.74 6.10 25.89
C ASP A 55 -2.26 6.57 27.28
N ASP A 56 -1.73 5.64 28.08
CA ASP A 56 -1.22 5.92 29.44
C ASP A 56 -0.11 6.97 29.49
N TYR A 57 0.53 7.26 28.35
CA TYR A 57 1.57 8.28 28.21
C TYR A 57 1.05 9.60 27.63
N GLY A 58 -0.27 9.76 27.49
CA GLY A 58 -0.90 10.93 26.89
C GLY A 58 -0.70 11.02 25.37
N ARG A 59 -0.30 9.93 24.71
CA ARG A 59 -0.10 9.93 23.25
C ARG A 59 -1.41 9.63 22.56
N TRP A 60 -1.68 10.40 21.52
CA TRP A 60 -2.88 10.25 20.74
C TRP A 60 -2.96 8.90 20.01
N ARG A 61 -4.15 8.31 20.03
CA ARG A 61 -4.57 7.12 19.29
C ARG A 61 -5.80 7.46 18.44
N PRO A 62 -6.06 6.73 17.34
CA PRO A 62 -7.26 6.93 16.55
C PRO A 62 -8.55 6.78 17.38
N PRO A 63 -9.64 7.49 17.04
CA PRO A 63 -10.94 7.32 17.67
C PRO A 63 -11.45 5.87 17.61
N GLN A 64 -12.21 5.47 18.63
CA GLN A 64 -12.74 4.10 18.76
C GLN A 64 -14.22 3.97 18.34
N VAL A 65 -14.85 5.11 18.04
CA VAL A 65 -16.28 5.22 17.75
C VAL A 65 -16.49 6.00 16.46
N VAL A 66 -17.56 5.67 15.72
CA VAL A 66 -17.86 6.27 14.41
C VAL A 66 -18.02 7.79 14.48
N GLN A 67 -18.57 8.32 15.58
CA GLN A 67 -18.75 9.76 15.80
C GLN A 67 -17.42 10.51 15.95
N GLY A 68 -16.32 9.79 16.15
CA GLY A 68 -14.97 10.32 16.15
C GLY A 68 -14.42 10.62 14.77
N PHE A 69 -15.19 10.40 13.70
CA PHE A 69 -14.78 10.67 12.33
C PHE A 69 -15.73 11.64 11.64
N HIS A 70 -15.15 12.56 10.87
CA HIS A 70 -15.91 13.34 9.89
C HIS A 70 -16.12 12.54 8.59
N PRO A 71 -17.02 12.99 7.70
CA PRO A 71 -17.11 12.42 6.36
C PRO A 71 -15.76 12.38 5.66
N GLN A 72 -15.50 11.28 4.95
CA GLN A 72 -14.29 11.11 4.14
C GLN A 72 -14.18 12.22 3.10
N ILE A 73 -12.97 12.73 2.87
CA ILE A 73 -12.67 13.68 1.80
C ILE A 73 -12.15 12.86 0.60
N PRO A 74 -12.93 12.73 -0.49
CA PRO A 74 -12.59 11.81 -1.56
C PRO A 74 -11.33 12.21 -2.32
N GLY A 75 -10.50 11.22 -2.62
CA GLY A 75 -9.37 11.37 -3.54
C GLY A 75 -9.75 11.10 -4.99
N HIS A 76 -8.75 10.72 -5.79
CA HIS A 76 -8.95 10.22 -7.15
C HIS A 76 -9.13 8.70 -7.18
N VAL A 77 -9.76 8.19 -8.24
CA VAL A 77 -9.79 6.75 -8.54
C VAL A 77 -8.60 6.40 -9.42
N TYR A 78 -7.83 5.43 -8.96
CA TYR A 78 -6.66 4.92 -9.66
C TYR A 78 -6.90 3.50 -10.13
N ARG A 79 -6.18 3.11 -11.18
CA ARG A 79 -6.08 1.74 -11.66
C ARG A 79 -4.62 1.32 -11.58
N TRP A 80 -4.36 0.27 -10.83
CA TRP A 80 -3.09 -0.45 -10.88
C TRP A 80 -3.22 -1.57 -11.91
N ARG A 81 -2.24 -1.73 -12.79
CA ARG A 81 -2.19 -2.81 -13.78
C ARG A 81 -0.75 -3.25 -13.96
N ASN A 82 -0.46 -4.48 -13.53
CA ASN A 82 0.84 -5.13 -13.72
C ASN A 82 2.05 -4.24 -13.35
N GLY A 83 1.97 -3.58 -12.20
CA GLY A 83 3.04 -2.73 -11.66
C GLY A 83 2.94 -1.26 -12.04
N ASP A 84 2.07 -0.88 -12.98
CA ASP A 84 1.88 0.50 -13.41
C ASP A 84 0.57 1.10 -12.92
N ILE A 85 0.57 2.39 -12.58
CA ILE A 85 -0.60 3.12 -12.10
C ILE A 85 -1.07 4.16 -13.12
N SER A 86 -2.38 4.24 -13.29
CA SER A 86 -3.06 5.22 -14.14
C SER A 86 -4.31 5.77 -13.44
N LEU A 87 -4.85 6.87 -13.96
CA LEU A 87 -6.14 7.38 -13.51
C LEU A 87 -7.28 6.58 -14.13
N ALA A 88 -8.27 6.22 -13.32
CA ALA A 88 -9.47 5.54 -13.76
C ALA A 88 -10.60 6.55 -13.98
N ASN A 89 -10.42 7.50 -14.92
CA ASN A 89 -11.31 8.66 -15.11
C ASN A 89 -12.78 8.32 -15.44
N SER A 90 -13.06 7.09 -15.86
CA SER A 90 -14.43 6.59 -16.07
C SER A 90 -15.18 6.28 -14.76
N TYR A 91 -14.46 6.30 -13.63
CA TYR A 91 -14.98 6.01 -12.31
C TYR A 91 -14.91 7.26 -11.43
N GLN A 92 -15.92 7.43 -10.58
CA GLN A 92 -16.00 8.50 -9.61
C GLN A 92 -16.38 7.94 -8.24
N TRP A 93 -15.88 8.59 -7.19
CA TRP A 93 -16.33 8.30 -5.83
C TRP A 93 -17.75 8.82 -5.61
N VAL A 94 -18.57 8.01 -4.95
CA VAL A 94 -19.91 8.39 -4.49
C VAL A 94 -20.02 8.01 -3.02
N THR A 95 -20.57 8.91 -2.22
CA THR A 95 -20.82 8.69 -0.79
C THR A 95 -22.19 8.04 -0.60
N TYR A 96 -22.23 6.86 -0.01
CA TYR A 96 -23.42 6.10 0.35
C TYR A 96 -23.03 5.01 1.33
N SER A 97 -24.00 4.47 2.09
CA SER A 97 -23.77 3.32 2.95
C SER A 97 -23.72 2.04 2.10
N ALA A 98 -22.56 1.40 2.00
CA ALA A 98 -22.37 0.19 1.21
C ALA A 98 -22.49 -1.06 2.10
N GLY A 99 -23.41 -1.98 1.75
CA GLY A 99 -23.65 -3.23 2.46
C GLY A 99 -24.75 -3.15 3.53
N ASP A 100 -25.16 -4.31 4.02
CA ASP A 100 -26.07 -4.49 5.16
C ASP A 100 -25.64 -5.73 5.98
N PRO A 101 -24.94 -5.57 7.13
CA PRO A 101 -24.54 -4.29 7.73
C PRO A 101 -23.51 -3.53 6.87
N PRO A 102 -23.40 -2.18 7.04
CA PRO A 102 -22.48 -1.37 6.26
C PRO A 102 -21.01 -1.75 6.46
N TYR A 103 -20.27 -1.91 5.36
CA TYR A 103 -18.82 -2.18 5.38
C TYR A 103 -17.97 -1.02 4.82
N ALA A 104 -18.60 -0.01 4.19
CA ALA A 104 -17.94 1.21 3.73
C ALA A 104 -18.93 2.39 3.64
N ASN A 105 -18.43 3.61 3.83
CA ASN A 105 -19.19 4.86 3.67
C ASN A 105 -18.92 5.49 2.29
N GLY A 106 -19.00 4.66 1.27
CA GLY A 106 -18.93 5.04 -0.12
C GLY A 106 -18.31 3.97 -0.99
N GLY A 107 -18.18 4.30 -2.27
CA GLY A 107 -17.68 3.39 -3.29
C GLY A 107 -17.42 4.12 -4.59
N ILE A 108 -16.98 3.38 -5.59
CA ILE A 108 -16.75 3.92 -6.93
C ILE A 108 -17.86 3.48 -7.88
N PHE A 109 -18.31 4.39 -8.74
CA PHE A 109 -19.25 4.09 -9.81
C PHE A 109 -18.69 4.51 -11.15
N ARG A 110 -18.92 3.68 -12.16
CA ARG A 110 -18.75 4.06 -13.56
C ARG A 110 -19.89 5.00 -13.96
N ALA A 111 -19.65 5.94 -14.87
CA ALA A 111 -20.69 6.83 -15.40
C ALA A 111 -21.94 6.12 -15.96
N GLN A 112 -21.82 4.84 -16.32
CA GLN A 112 -22.90 3.99 -16.81
C GLN A 112 -23.68 3.25 -15.70
N GLY A 113 -23.43 3.58 -14.42
CA GLY A 113 -24.11 2.97 -13.27
C GLY A 113 -23.51 1.64 -12.80
N GLN A 114 -22.46 1.14 -13.45
CA GLN A 114 -21.77 -0.08 -13.02
C GLN A 114 -20.88 0.21 -11.81
N GLN A 115 -21.10 -0.53 -10.71
CA GLN A 115 -20.27 -0.49 -9.52
C GLN A 115 -19.26 -1.66 -9.55
N PRO A 116 -17.94 -1.39 -9.51
CA PRO A 116 -16.92 -2.40 -9.28
C PRO A 116 -17.14 -3.17 -7.97
N GLU A 117 -16.80 -4.47 -7.99
CA GLU A 117 -16.91 -5.31 -6.80
C GLU A 117 -15.89 -4.89 -5.74
N TYR A 118 -16.34 -4.71 -4.50
CA TYR A 118 -15.49 -4.43 -3.34
C TYR A 118 -14.58 -5.63 -3.04
N TYR A 119 -13.28 -5.38 -2.96
CA TYR A 119 -12.31 -6.38 -2.55
C TYR A 119 -12.01 -6.27 -1.05
N ARG A 120 -11.40 -5.15 -0.64
CA ARG A 120 -10.98 -4.90 0.74
C ARG A 120 -10.69 -3.41 0.97
N ALA A 121 -10.85 -2.94 2.19
CA ALA A 121 -10.39 -1.62 2.63
C ALA A 121 -9.50 -1.71 3.87
N VAL A 122 -8.80 -0.61 4.16
CA VAL A 122 -8.14 -0.36 5.45
C VAL A 122 -8.33 1.10 5.83
N THR A 123 -8.47 1.36 7.11
CA THR A 123 -8.33 2.71 7.67
C THR A 123 -7.01 2.79 8.38
N MET A 124 -6.20 3.80 8.07
CA MET A 124 -4.84 3.93 8.60
C MET A 124 -4.53 5.37 8.98
N PHE A 125 -3.86 5.53 10.12
CA PHE A 125 -3.43 6.81 10.67
C PHE A 125 -1.93 6.81 10.93
N TYR A 126 -1.27 7.92 10.59
CA TYR A 126 0.02 8.24 11.17
C TYR A 126 -0.22 8.94 12.52
N CYS A 127 -0.01 8.21 13.61
CA CYS A 127 -0.26 8.67 14.95
C CYS A 127 0.81 9.67 15.37
N ASN A 128 2.05 9.24 15.55
CA ASN A 128 3.14 10.12 16.01
C ASN A 128 4.52 9.51 15.68
N GLN A 129 5.59 10.18 16.10
CA GLN A 129 6.97 9.74 15.84
C GLN A 129 7.42 8.51 16.64
N PHE A 130 6.63 8.04 17.61
CA PHE A 130 6.93 6.87 18.44
C PHE A 130 6.07 5.68 18.03
N ASP A 131 4.75 5.90 17.91
CA ASP A 131 3.77 4.86 17.58
C ASP A 131 3.59 4.65 16.07
N HIS A 132 4.07 5.59 15.26
CA HIS A 132 4.04 5.54 13.80
C HIS A 132 2.65 5.29 13.23
N PHE A 133 2.37 4.08 12.74
CA PHE A 133 1.12 3.77 12.07
C PHE A 133 0.23 2.86 12.89
N PHE A 134 -1.04 3.24 12.97
CA PHE A 134 -2.12 2.37 13.42
C PHE A 134 -3.11 2.19 12.27
N ALA A 135 -3.57 0.96 12.10
CA ALA A 135 -4.52 0.62 11.06
C ALA A 135 -5.54 -0.40 11.56
N THR A 136 -6.72 -0.40 10.95
CA THR A 136 -7.78 -1.37 11.22
C THR A 136 -8.38 -1.87 9.90
N PRO A 137 -8.79 -3.15 9.81
CA PRO A 137 -9.38 -3.68 8.58
C PRO A 137 -10.67 -2.95 8.20
N GLY A 138 -10.86 -2.56 6.96
CA GLY A 138 -12.10 -1.92 6.51
C GLY A 138 -12.19 -0.43 6.82
N ASP A 139 -13.39 0.12 6.62
CA ASP A 139 -13.71 1.53 6.84
C ASP A 139 -14.14 1.76 8.30
N ALA A 140 -13.39 2.56 9.06
CA ALA A 140 -13.67 2.85 10.46
C ALA A 140 -14.90 3.78 10.64
N THR A 141 -15.42 4.38 9.57
CA THR A 141 -16.54 5.33 9.64
C THR A 141 -17.92 4.67 9.69
N VAL A 142 -17.98 3.35 9.52
CA VAL A 142 -19.25 2.60 9.47
C VAL A 142 -19.44 1.58 10.59
N ARG A 143 -18.46 1.45 11.49
CA ARG A 143 -18.49 0.47 12.56
C ARG A 143 -17.83 1.02 13.81
N ASP A 144 -18.48 0.80 14.94
CA ASP A 144 -17.84 0.96 16.23
C ASP A 144 -16.95 -0.28 16.51
N ARG A 145 -15.99 -0.12 17.43
CA ARG A 145 -15.06 -1.18 17.82
C ARG A 145 -15.71 -2.44 18.42
N GLU A 146 -17.03 -2.49 18.65
CA GLU A 146 -17.73 -3.46 19.51
C GLU A 146 -17.03 -4.83 19.68
N SER A 147 -16.27 -4.94 20.79
CA SER A 147 -15.71 -6.15 21.43
C SER A 147 -14.87 -7.14 20.60
N SER A 148 -14.80 -7.06 19.27
CA SER A 148 -13.98 -7.96 18.46
C SER A 148 -12.57 -7.40 18.29
N THR A 149 -11.57 -8.25 18.51
CA THR A 149 -10.15 -7.91 18.26
C THR A 149 -9.88 -7.64 16.78
N GLU A 150 -10.73 -8.15 15.89
CA GLU A 150 -10.67 -7.95 14.43
C GLU A 150 -10.90 -6.49 14.02
N ASN A 151 -11.69 -5.75 14.81
CA ASN A 151 -12.04 -4.36 14.53
C ASN A 151 -11.16 -3.37 15.29
N ASP A 152 -10.13 -3.86 15.99
CA ASP A 152 -9.21 -3.02 16.75
C ASP A 152 -8.22 -2.28 15.84
N TRP A 153 -7.57 -1.26 16.41
CA TRP A 153 -6.44 -0.57 15.83
C TRP A 153 -5.16 -1.33 16.15
N HIS A 154 -4.49 -1.77 15.11
CA HIS A 154 -3.25 -2.53 15.20
C HIS A 154 -2.08 -1.68 14.70
N PRO A 155 -0.89 -1.80 15.31
CA PRO A 155 0.32 -1.37 14.64
C PRO A 155 0.48 -2.19 13.34
N ILE A 156 1.09 -1.59 12.32
CA ILE A 156 1.52 -2.38 11.17
C ILE A 156 2.70 -3.26 11.57
N VAL A 157 2.70 -4.49 11.06
CA VAL A 157 3.75 -5.49 11.28
C VAL A 157 4.16 -6.08 9.93
N PHE A 158 5.24 -6.85 9.94
CA PHE A 158 5.77 -7.52 8.76
C PHE A 158 5.88 -9.02 8.97
N ASP A 159 5.44 -9.80 8.00
CA ASP A 159 5.82 -11.21 7.88
C ASP A 159 7.07 -11.28 6.98
N ASN A 160 8.17 -11.78 7.56
CA ASN A 160 9.48 -11.90 6.93
C ASN A 160 9.86 -13.36 6.66
N THR A 161 8.89 -14.28 6.60
CA THR A 161 9.14 -15.71 6.37
C THR A 161 9.79 -16.01 5.02
N GLN A 162 9.57 -15.15 4.01
CA GLN A 162 10.26 -15.26 2.73
C GLN A 162 11.48 -14.35 2.66
N GLN A 163 12.57 -14.89 2.12
CA GLN A 163 13.83 -14.18 2.03
C GLN A 163 13.72 -12.90 1.18
N ASN A 164 14.15 -11.77 1.75
CA ASN A 164 14.20 -10.44 1.11
C ASN A 164 12.83 -9.85 0.71
N ILE A 165 11.72 -10.38 1.23
CA ILE A 165 10.40 -9.78 1.08
C ILE A 165 9.85 -9.51 2.47
N SER A 166 9.26 -8.35 2.67
CA SER A 166 8.49 -8.04 3.88
C SER A 166 7.02 -7.93 3.49
N TYR A 167 6.17 -8.79 4.03
CA TYR A 167 4.73 -8.74 3.81
C TYR A 167 4.08 -7.88 4.87
N VAL A 168 3.57 -6.69 4.50
CA VAL A 168 2.88 -5.82 5.45
C VAL A 168 1.50 -6.37 5.79
N ASP A 169 1.23 -6.50 7.10
CA ASP A 169 -0.05 -6.96 7.64
C ASP A 169 -0.42 -6.20 8.93
N LEU A 170 -1.58 -6.54 9.52
CA LEU A 170 -2.15 -6.00 10.74
C LEU A 170 -2.03 -7.05 11.84
N GLY A 171 -1.29 -6.73 12.89
CA GLY A 171 -1.19 -7.55 14.10
C GLY A 171 -0.47 -8.89 13.88
N GLY A 172 0.39 -9.28 14.84
CA GLY A 172 1.11 -10.56 14.81
C GLY A 172 2.16 -10.62 13.68
N GLY A 173 3.42 -10.39 14.02
CA GLY A 173 4.52 -10.41 13.06
C GLY A 173 5.76 -9.74 13.65
N ASP A 174 6.71 -9.41 12.77
CA ASP A 174 7.90 -8.66 13.11
C ASP A 174 7.63 -7.15 13.06
N ASP A 175 8.16 -6.41 14.02
CA ASP A 175 8.12 -4.93 14.04
C ASP A 175 9.07 -4.31 13.01
N HIS A 176 9.91 -5.09 12.34
CA HIS A 176 10.91 -4.61 11.41
C HIS A 176 10.84 -5.36 10.08
N LEU A 177 11.26 -4.69 9.01
CA LEU A 177 11.43 -5.26 7.69
C LEU A 177 12.50 -6.37 7.70
N SER A 178 12.39 -7.31 6.77
CA SER A 178 13.42 -8.32 6.47
C SER A 178 14.70 -7.73 5.88
N VAL A 179 14.66 -6.46 5.45
CA VAL A 179 15.78 -5.81 4.76
C VAL A 179 16.20 -4.51 5.43
N ARG A 180 17.52 -4.25 5.39
CA ARG A 180 18.12 -3.06 6.00
C ARG A 180 18.14 -1.87 5.06
N ARG A 181 18.32 -2.11 3.76
CA ARG A 181 18.49 -1.05 2.76
C ARG A 181 17.70 -1.36 1.50
N ALA A 182 16.82 -0.44 1.13
CA ALA A 182 16.24 -0.36 -0.20
C ALA A 182 15.86 1.10 -0.50
N ASN A 183 15.83 1.45 -1.78
CA ASN A 183 15.42 2.75 -2.33
C ASN A 183 14.04 3.22 -1.85
N TRP A 184 13.13 2.29 -1.54
CA TRP A 184 11.75 2.60 -1.14
C TRP A 184 11.58 2.88 0.35
N ILE A 185 12.45 2.34 1.22
CA ILE A 185 12.23 2.33 2.68
C ILE A 185 11.98 3.74 3.22
N ASP A 186 12.86 4.69 2.94
CA ASP A 186 12.82 6.01 3.59
C ASP A 186 11.60 6.87 3.22
N GLU A 187 10.95 6.56 2.09
CA GLU A 187 9.79 7.31 1.59
C GLU A 187 8.47 6.60 1.86
N VAL A 188 8.44 5.27 1.72
CA VAL A 188 7.22 4.47 1.87
C VAL A 188 6.96 4.11 3.34
N VAL A 189 8.00 3.84 4.14
CA VAL A 189 7.85 3.48 5.56
C VAL A 189 8.72 4.38 6.47
N PRO A 190 8.35 4.57 7.75
CA PRO A 190 9.24 5.13 8.76
C PRO A 190 10.55 4.37 8.88
N LYS A 191 11.65 5.10 9.07
CA LYS A 191 12.98 4.51 9.29
C LYS A 191 13.03 3.58 10.49
N ALA A 192 12.12 3.73 11.45
CA ALA A 192 12.03 2.88 12.62
C ALA A 192 11.66 1.43 12.29
N TYR A 193 10.96 1.18 11.17
CA TYR A 193 10.66 -0.18 10.72
C TYR A 193 11.83 -0.87 10.02
N ARG A 194 12.96 -0.19 9.82
CA ARG A 194 14.11 -0.77 9.14
C ARG A 194 14.72 -1.89 9.98
N CYS A 195 15.15 -2.98 9.34
CA CYS A 195 15.91 -4.03 10.02
C CYS A 195 17.13 -3.44 10.75
N VAL A 196 17.28 -3.81 12.02
CA VAL A 196 18.41 -3.37 12.87
C VAL A 196 19.62 -4.30 12.78
N GLU A 197 19.44 -5.52 12.30
CA GLU A 197 20.48 -6.53 12.22
C GLU A 197 21.56 -6.16 11.19
N ASP A 198 22.82 -6.33 11.56
CA ASP A 198 23.94 -5.92 10.72
C ASP A 198 24.15 -6.80 9.48
N ASN A 199 23.78 -8.07 9.58
CA ASN A 199 23.85 -9.09 8.54
C ASN A 199 22.56 -9.17 7.69
N ALA A 200 21.60 -8.26 7.90
CA ALA A 200 20.36 -8.26 7.13
C ALA A 200 20.63 -7.97 5.64
N PRO A 201 19.86 -8.58 4.73
CA PRO A 201 20.02 -8.38 3.30
C PRO A 201 20.00 -6.92 2.84
N GLU A 202 20.86 -6.62 1.87
CA GLU A 202 20.83 -5.38 1.11
C GLU A 202 19.95 -5.57 -0.13
N GLY A 203 18.83 -4.84 -0.18
CA GLY A 203 17.84 -4.96 -1.23
C GLY A 203 16.76 -6.00 -0.91
N GLY A 204 15.53 -5.68 -1.32
CA GLY A 204 14.36 -6.52 -1.15
C GLY A 204 13.11 -5.75 -1.47
N GLY A 205 11.97 -6.43 -1.34
CA GLY A 205 10.69 -5.89 -1.73
C GLY A 205 9.68 -5.83 -0.60
N LEU A 206 8.67 -5.00 -0.81
CA LEU A 206 7.50 -4.92 0.04
C LEU A 206 6.31 -5.55 -0.69
N ALA A 207 5.64 -6.47 0.00
CA ALA A 207 4.42 -7.16 -0.42
C ALA A 207 3.40 -7.08 0.73
N GLY A 208 2.28 -7.80 0.64
CA GLY A 208 1.25 -7.85 1.69
C GLY A 208 -0.05 -7.19 1.26
N ARG A 209 -0.89 -6.83 2.23
CA ARG A 209 -2.26 -6.39 1.95
C ARG A 209 -2.28 -5.16 1.05
N LEU A 210 -2.99 -5.24 -0.08
CA LEU A 210 -3.05 -4.17 -1.07
C LEU A 210 -3.45 -2.81 -0.48
N PRO A 211 -4.52 -2.68 0.34
CA PRO A 211 -4.89 -1.38 0.89
C PRO A 211 -3.83 -0.81 1.85
N LEU A 212 -3.07 -1.64 2.58
CA LEU A 212 -1.97 -1.16 3.43
C LEU A 212 -0.80 -0.64 2.61
N LEU A 213 -0.39 -1.37 1.56
CA LEU A 213 0.66 -0.93 0.66
C LEU A 213 0.34 0.41 0.01
N VAL A 214 -0.90 0.55 -0.47
CA VAL A 214 -1.40 1.80 -1.07
C VAL A 214 -1.44 2.92 -0.02
N ALA A 215 -1.85 2.64 1.23
CA ALA A 215 -1.84 3.61 2.31
C ALA A 215 -0.41 4.10 2.63
N LEU A 216 0.56 3.19 2.74
CA LEU A 216 1.98 3.53 2.95
C LEU A 216 2.51 4.44 1.85
N VAL A 217 2.21 4.11 0.58
CA VAL A 217 2.51 4.98 -0.56
C VAL A 217 1.82 6.34 -0.40
N ALA A 218 0.57 6.39 0.01
CA ALA A 218 -0.14 7.66 0.23
C ALA A 218 0.40 8.49 1.42
N PHE A 219 1.05 7.88 2.39
CA PHE A 219 1.78 8.58 3.46
C PHE A 219 3.15 9.11 3.04
N SER A 220 3.68 8.69 1.89
CA SER A 220 4.91 9.26 1.31
C SER A 220 4.75 10.73 0.89
N CYS A 221 3.51 11.21 0.69
CA CYS A 221 3.20 12.56 0.23
C CYS A 221 1.98 13.18 0.93
N ARG A 222 1.84 14.52 0.88
CA ARG A 222 0.76 15.24 1.57
C ARG A 222 -0.49 15.48 0.69
N GLY A 223 -1.57 14.77 0.99
CA GLY A 223 -2.90 15.01 0.40
C GLY A 223 -3.10 14.41 -1.00
N ALA A 224 -4.36 14.34 -1.43
CA ALA A 224 -4.76 13.69 -2.68
C ALA A 224 -4.10 14.27 -3.94
N ASN A 225 -3.90 15.60 -4.00
CA ASN A 225 -3.25 16.25 -5.14
C ASN A 225 -1.77 15.86 -5.25
N ALA A 226 -1.04 15.79 -4.13
CA ALA A 226 0.35 15.35 -4.14
C ALA A 226 0.43 13.86 -4.50
N LEU A 227 -0.50 13.03 -4.00
CA LEU A 227 -0.55 11.61 -4.37
C LEU A 227 -0.75 11.41 -5.87
N ARG A 228 -1.64 12.19 -6.48
CA ARG A 228 -1.81 12.19 -7.94
C ARG A 228 -0.52 12.52 -8.65
N GLN A 229 0.19 13.56 -8.21
CA GLN A 229 1.48 13.95 -8.80
C GLN A 229 2.52 12.82 -8.65
N VAL A 230 2.63 12.22 -7.46
CA VAL A 230 3.53 11.09 -7.18
C VAL A 230 3.25 9.90 -8.10
N LEU A 231 1.99 9.50 -8.24
CA LEU A 231 1.62 8.30 -8.98
C LEU A 231 1.61 8.52 -10.50
N ILE A 232 1.16 9.68 -10.97
CA ILE A 232 0.86 9.92 -12.39
C ILE A 232 1.96 10.72 -13.09
N GLU A 233 2.42 11.81 -12.48
CA GLU A 233 3.40 12.73 -13.07
C GLU A 233 4.83 12.24 -12.82
N ASP A 234 5.18 12.03 -11.54
CA ASP A 234 6.50 11.58 -11.11
C ASP A 234 6.70 10.08 -11.44
N ARG A 235 5.60 9.34 -11.61
CA ARG A 235 5.56 7.88 -11.81
C ARG A 235 6.44 7.14 -10.79
N ALA A 236 6.30 7.55 -9.53
CA ALA A 236 7.09 7.03 -8.42
C ALA A 236 6.87 5.53 -8.23
N TRP A 237 5.66 5.03 -8.51
CA TRP A 237 5.39 3.59 -8.48
C TRP A 237 5.03 3.10 -9.88
N ARG A 238 5.99 2.42 -10.51
CA ARG A 238 5.85 1.84 -11.84
C ARG A 238 6.68 0.57 -11.97
N GLN A 239 6.26 -0.36 -12.81
CA GLN A 239 7.00 -1.60 -13.06
C GLN A 239 7.47 -2.32 -11.78
N TYR A 240 6.62 -2.35 -10.75
CA TYR A 240 6.91 -2.97 -9.44
C TYR A 240 8.06 -2.32 -8.65
N ARG A 241 8.47 -1.10 -9.01
CA ARG A 241 9.59 -0.39 -8.38
C ARG A 241 9.15 0.94 -7.81
N TRP A 242 9.79 1.33 -6.71
CA TRP A 242 9.69 2.69 -6.20
C TRP A 242 10.81 3.56 -6.77
N HIS A 243 10.43 4.70 -7.32
CA HIS A 243 11.32 5.77 -7.71
C HIS A 243 11.11 6.94 -6.77
N ARG A 244 12.23 7.43 -6.28
CA ARG A 244 12.28 8.55 -5.35
C ARG A 244 11.55 9.78 -5.92
N HIS A 245 10.70 10.41 -5.12
CA HIS A 245 10.06 11.68 -5.49
C HIS A 245 10.48 12.84 -4.57
N ARG A 246 10.18 14.08 -4.97
CA ARG A 246 10.58 15.29 -4.21
C ARG A 246 9.45 15.91 -3.39
N ARG A 247 8.29 15.25 -3.31
CA ARG A 247 7.14 15.73 -2.55
C ARG A 247 7.39 15.63 -1.04
N PRO A 248 6.88 16.57 -0.23
CA PRO A 248 7.01 16.51 1.22
C PRO A 248 6.24 15.32 1.79
N THR A 249 6.79 14.71 2.84
CA THR A 249 6.17 13.54 3.48
C THR A 249 4.77 13.85 4.02
N GLY A 250 3.85 12.91 3.83
CA GLY A 250 2.49 12.97 4.37
C GLY A 250 2.36 12.44 5.78
N ARG A 251 3.46 12.01 6.42
CA ARG A 251 3.49 11.49 7.80
C ARG A 251 3.32 12.63 8.81
N GLN A 252 2.09 13.12 8.92
CA GLN A 252 1.69 14.21 9.82
C GLN A 252 0.86 13.64 10.98
N HIS A 253 1.10 14.15 12.19
CA HIS A 253 0.37 13.75 13.39
C HIS A 253 -1.15 13.78 13.15
N LYS A 254 -1.83 12.69 13.52
CA LYS A 254 -3.28 12.45 13.33
C LYS A 254 -3.78 12.38 11.89
N ARG A 255 -2.91 12.38 10.87
CA ARG A 255 -3.40 12.24 9.49
C ARG A 255 -3.91 10.82 9.27
N GLY A 256 -5.17 10.71 8.89
CA GLY A 256 -5.84 9.46 8.56
C GLY A 256 -6.25 9.36 7.11
N MET A 257 -6.43 8.14 6.64
CA MET A 257 -7.05 7.85 5.35
C MET A 257 -7.79 6.53 5.37
N VAL A 258 -8.81 6.43 4.53
CA VAL A 258 -9.44 5.17 4.14
C VAL A 258 -8.95 4.81 2.75
N VAL A 259 -8.39 3.62 2.61
CA VAL A 259 -7.95 3.07 1.33
C VAL A 259 -8.83 1.89 0.99
N THR A 260 -9.48 1.96 -0.17
CA THR A 260 -10.39 0.91 -0.63
C THR A 260 -9.93 0.38 -1.97
N VAL A 261 -9.84 -0.94 -2.07
CA VAL A 261 -9.49 -1.69 -3.28
C VAL A 261 -10.73 -2.41 -3.81
N PHE A 262 -10.89 -2.36 -5.13
CA PHE A 262 -11.98 -2.98 -5.87
C PHE A 262 -11.40 -3.85 -7.00
N LEU A 263 -12.17 -4.84 -7.42
CA LEU A 263 -11.86 -5.55 -8.66
C LEU A 263 -11.95 -4.59 -9.86
N ASP A 264 -11.10 -4.76 -10.87
CA ASP A 264 -11.17 -4.01 -12.13
C ASP A 264 -12.11 -4.72 -13.11
N PRO A 265 -13.34 -4.23 -13.32
CA PRO A 265 -14.29 -4.90 -14.20
C PRO A 265 -13.89 -4.82 -15.68
N ASP A 266 -12.93 -3.95 -16.02
CA ASP A 266 -12.36 -3.87 -17.37
C ASP A 266 -11.21 -4.90 -17.56
N ASN A 267 -11.03 -5.84 -16.62
CA ASN A 267 -10.07 -6.94 -16.69
C ASN A 267 -10.66 -8.22 -16.08
N GLU A 268 -10.97 -9.20 -16.92
CA GLU A 268 -11.54 -10.48 -16.49
C GLU A 268 -10.63 -11.26 -15.53
N ALA A 269 -9.30 -11.02 -15.58
CA ALA A 269 -8.36 -11.63 -14.66
C ALA A 269 -8.37 -10.98 -13.27
N SER A 270 -9.06 -9.85 -13.07
CA SER A 270 -9.19 -9.21 -11.76
C SER A 270 -10.23 -9.92 -10.90
N THR A 271 -9.85 -11.03 -10.29
CA THR A 271 -10.68 -11.79 -9.37
C THR A 271 -10.19 -11.65 -7.93
N ARG A 272 -11.06 -11.93 -6.94
CA ARG A 272 -10.65 -11.96 -5.52
C ARG A 272 -9.45 -12.88 -5.28
N GLN A 273 -9.44 -14.05 -5.94
CA GLN A 273 -8.35 -15.02 -5.84
C GLN A 273 -7.04 -14.44 -6.38
N THR A 274 -7.05 -13.84 -7.57
CA THR A 274 -5.84 -13.26 -8.17
C THR A 274 -5.30 -12.07 -7.38
N LEU A 275 -6.16 -11.27 -6.72
CA LEU A 275 -5.72 -10.19 -5.85
C LEU A 275 -5.15 -10.73 -4.54
N TYR A 276 -5.73 -11.80 -4.00
CA TYR A 276 -5.18 -12.51 -2.84
C TYR A 276 -3.79 -13.09 -3.16
N GLU A 277 -3.64 -13.77 -4.29
CA GLU A 277 -2.34 -14.26 -4.77
C GLU A 277 -1.34 -13.12 -5.00
N LEU A 278 -1.81 -11.94 -5.41
CA LEU A 278 -0.99 -10.75 -5.55
C LEU A 278 -0.50 -10.21 -4.20
N GLU A 279 -1.30 -10.29 -3.14
CA GLU A 279 -0.92 -9.87 -1.77
C GLU A 279 0.20 -10.74 -1.17
N TYR A 280 0.13 -12.06 -1.42
CA TYR A 280 1.05 -13.06 -0.84
C TYR A 280 2.11 -13.57 -1.83
N GLY A 281 2.15 -13.01 -3.03
CA GLY A 281 3.06 -13.41 -4.10
C GLY A 281 4.34 -12.58 -4.12
N GLU A 282 4.72 -12.17 -5.32
CA GLU A 282 5.91 -11.36 -5.58
C GLU A 282 5.77 -9.94 -4.98
N PRO A 283 6.90 -9.28 -4.64
CA PRO A 283 6.88 -7.92 -4.12
C PRO A 283 6.29 -6.93 -5.12
N LEU A 284 5.46 -6.04 -4.59
CA LEU A 284 4.77 -5.00 -5.35
C LEU A 284 5.57 -3.71 -5.41
N ILE A 285 6.51 -3.53 -4.48
CA ILE A 285 7.46 -2.43 -4.42
C ILE A 285 8.87 -2.98 -4.23
N GLN A 286 9.80 -2.55 -5.09
CA GLN A 286 11.23 -2.90 -5.08
C GLN A 286 12.14 -1.69 -5.27
#